data_AF-X0TTV6-F1
#
_entry.id   AF-X0TTV6-F1
#
_cell.length_a   1.000
_cell.length_b   1.000
_cell.length_c   1.000
_cell.angle_alpha   90.00
_cell.angle_beta   90.00
_cell.angle_gamma   90.00
#
_symmetry.space_group_name_H-M   'P 1'
#
loop_
_entity.id
_entity.type
_entity.pdbx_description
1 polymer ?
#
loop_
_entity_poly.entity_id
_entity_poly.type
_entity_poly.pdbx_seq_one_letter_code
_entity_poly.pdbx_strand_id
1 'polypeptide(L)'
;ARDPAVRAGNAELLHKLILAPEDDFRAGFDGILGGYLLLDPTSGLSLIESRYLANPQAAVGDVRHAQAALRFYHEYGHELSAQQLSTAVRRLLARPEFAESAIVDLARWQDWDALPEVTSLFTKAGFAQPAVRRAVVGYLLECPEQRARLALASLRALDAAGVAEAEQVLSTTGSVPQAS
;
A
#
# COMPACT_ATOMS: atom_id res chain seq x y z
N ALA A 1 1.33 1.11 -26.57
CA ALA A 1 1.53 1.06 -28.04
C ALA A 1 1.99 -0.34 -28.43
N ARG A 2 1.54 -0.88 -29.57
CA ARG A 2 2.01 -2.20 -30.07
C ARG A 2 3.37 -2.10 -30.77
N ASP A 3 3.74 -0.90 -31.22
CA ASP A 3 5.05 -0.61 -31.79
C ASP A 3 6.11 -0.45 -30.67
N PRO A 4 7.19 -1.26 -30.68
CA PRO A 4 8.26 -1.17 -29.69
C PRO A 4 8.98 0.19 -29.63
N ALA A 5 9.18 0.86 -30.76
CA ALA A 5 9.88 2.15 -30.81
C ALA A 5 9.02 3.25 -30.19
N VAL A 6 7.71 3.26 -30.48
CA VAL A 6 6.75 4.18 -29.86
C VAL A 6 6.64 3.89 -28.36
N ARG A 7 6.65 2.62 -27.96
CA ARG A 7 6.63 2.23 -26.53
C ARG A 7 7.86 2.79 -25.79
N ALA A 8 9.05 2.63 -26.35
CA ALA A 8 10.29 3.14 -25.77
C ALA A 8 10.30 4.68 -25.67
N GLY A 9 9.87 5.38 -26.73
CA GLY A 9 9.78 6.84 -26.71
C GLY A 9 8.79 7.36 -25.65
N ASN A 10 7.65 6.70 -25.47
CA ASN A 10 6.71 7.05 -24.41
C ASN A 10 7.28 6.78 -23.01
N ALA A 11 8.00 5.67 -22.82
CA ALA A 11 8.63 5.36 -21.54
C ALA A 11 9.67 6.43 -21.16
N GLU A 12 10.49 6.87 -22.12
CA GLU A 12 11.46 7.94 -21.92
C GLU A 12 10.78 9.28 -21.57
N LEU A 13 9.68 9.62 -22.24
CA LEU A 13 8.89 10.82 -21.94
C LEU A 13 8.34 10.78 -20.50
N LEU A 14 7.69 9.68 -20.11
CA LEU A 14 7.12 9.56 -18.77
C LEU A 14 8.22 9.58 -17.70
N HIS A 15 9.35 8.92 -17.95
CA HIS A 15 10.50 8.98 -17.05
C HIS A 15 10.98 10.44 -16.86
N LYS A 16 11.12 11.23 -17.93
CA LYS A 16 11.49 12.66 -17.82
C LYS A 16 10.48 13.46 -16.99
N LEU A 17 9.18 13.22 -17.16
CA LEU A 17 8.14 13.89 -16.37
C LEU A 17 8.21 13.52 -14.88
N ILE A 18 8.56 12.26 -14.56
CA ILE A 18 8.74 11.81 -13.17
C ILE A 18 9.98 12.48 -12.52
N LEU A 19 11.03 12.74 -13.29
CA LEU A 19 12.27 13.35 -12.79
C LEU A 19 12.23 14.88 -12.72
N ALA A 20 11.23 15.51 -13.33
CA ALA A 20 11.10 16.96 -13.34
C ALA A 20 10.99 17.51 -11.90
N PRO A 21 11.51 18.73 -11.64
CA PRO A 21 11.38 19.39 -10.34
C PRO A 21 9.93 19.40 -9.85
N GLU A 22 9.76 19.31 -8.54
CA GLU A 22 8.45 19.26 -7.91
C GLU A 22 7.83 20.66 -7.95
N ASP A 23 6.68 20.81 -8.61
CA ASP A 23 5.80 21.97 -8.44
C ASP A 23 4.69 21.59 -7.44
N ASP A 24 4.18 22.57 -6.68
CA ASP A 24 3.28 22.37 -5.52
C ASP A 24 1.98 21.58 -5.81
N PHE A 25 1.65 21.32 -7.07
CA PHE A 25 0.48 20.55 -7.46
C PHE A 25 0.72 19.64 -8.67
N ARG A 26 0.94 18.35 -8.41
CA ARG A 26 1.07 17.31 -9.44
C ARG A 26 -0.24 16.53 -9.66
N ALA A 27 -1.32 17.21 -10.03
CA ALA A 27 -2.55 16.52 -10.40
C ALA A 27 -2.32 15.50 -11.54
N GLY A 28 -2.84 14.28 -11.38
CA GLY A 28 -2.71 13.20 -12.34
C GLY A 28 -1.34 12.51 -12.35
N PHE A 29 -0.49 12.76 -11.34
CA PHE A 29 0.83 12.15 -11.26
C PHE A 29 0.81 10.63 -11.10
N ASP A 30 -0.21 10.10 -10.44
CA ASP A 30 -0.53 8.67 -10.38
C ASP A 30 -0.72 8.07 -11.78
N GLY A 31 -1.36 8.80 -12.70
CA GLY A 31 -1.50 8.39 -14.10
C GLY A 31 -0.17 8.33 -14.85
N ILE A 32 0.74 9.27 -14.58
CA ILE A 32 2.10 9.28 -15.14
C ILE A 32 2.90 8.07 -14.61
N LEU A 33 2.87 7.84 -13.31
CA LEU A 33 3.54 6.70 -12.66
C LEU A 33 2.96 5.36 -13.13
N GLY A 34 1.64 5.23 -13.21
CA GLY A 34 0.95 4.04 -13.69
C GLY A 34 1.21 3.76 -15.17
N GLY A 35 1.23 4.82 -15.99
CA GLY A 35 1.63 4.71 -17.40
C GLY A 35 3.07 4.24 -17.55
N TYR A 36 3.99 4.75 -16.72
CA TYR A 36 5.38 4.31 -16.77
C TYR A 36 5.53 2.84 -16.34
N LEU A 37 4.83 2.42 -15.27
CA LEU A 37 4.76 1.02 -14.87
C LEU A 37 4.24 0.11 -16.00
N LEU A 38 3.22 0.53 -16.77
CA LEU A 38 2.70 -0.26 -17.90
C LEU A 38 3.68 -0.37 -19.08
N LEU A 39 4.58 0.61 -19.24
CA LEU A 39 5.53 0.65 -20.36
C LEU A 39 6.87 -0.01 -20.02
N ASP A 40 7.33 0.12 -18.78
CA ASP A 40 8.57 -0.48 -18.27
C ASP A 40 8.37 -0.86 -16.78
N PRO A 41 7.78 -2.04 -16.51
CA PRO A 41 7.38 -2.41 -15.15
C PRO A 41 8.54 -2.55 -14.18
N THR A 42 9.65 -3.16 -14.61
CA THR A 42 10.81 -3.39 -13.73
C THR A 42 11.47 -2.07 -13.34
N SER A 43 11.76 -1.19 -14.31
CA SER A 43 12.35 0.11 -14.02
C SER A 43 11.35 1.03 -13.29
N GLY A 44 10.08 0.98 -13.68
CA GLY A 44 9.00 1.74 -13.05
C GLY A 44 8.84 1.42 -11.58
N LEU A 45 8.81 0.13 -11.22
CA LEU A 45 8.71 -0.29 -9.82
C LEU A 45 9.93 0.15 -9.02
N SER A 46 11.14 -0.05 -9.57
CA SER A 46 12.39 0.36 -8.91
C SER A 46 12.46 1.87 -8.67
N LEU A 47 12.02 2.67 -9.64
CA LEU A 47 11.95 4.12 -9.51
C LEU A 47 10.93 4.55 -8.44
N ILE A 48 9.73 3.95 -8.45
CA ILE A 48 8.70 4.26 -7.46
C ILE A 48 9.15 3.90 -6.04
N GLU A 49 9.73 2.71 -5.86
CA GLU A 49 10.19 2.24 -4.55
C GLU A 49 11.27 3.17 -3.99
N SER A 50 12.31 3.46 -4.79
CA SER A 50 13.44 4.28 -4.34
C SER A 50 13.06 5.73 -4.09
N ARG A 51 12.24 6.34 -4.95
CA ARG A 51 11.99 7.78 -4.92
C ARG A 51 10.87 8.18 -3.97
N TYR A 52 9.86 7.32 -3.78
CA TYR A 52 8.65 7.65 -3.03
C TYR A 52 8.44 6.76 -1.81
N LEU A 53 8.49 5.44 -1.96
CA LEU A 53 8.07 4.53 -0.88
C LEU A 53 9.13 4.40 0.21
N ALA A 54 10.39 4.18 -0.19
CA ALA A 54 11.53 4.04 0.72
C ALA A 54 12.18 5.39 1.11
N ASN A 55 11.79 6.48 0.44
CA ASN A 55 12.33 7.82 0.70
C ASN A 55 11.51 8.53 1.80
N PRO A 56 12.06 8.73 3.01
CA PRO A 56 11.34 9.40 4.10
C PRO A 56 11.12 10.90 3.85
N GLN A 57 11.83 11.49 2.89
CA GLN A 57 11.70 12.91 2.52
C GLN A 57 10.72 13.13 1.36
N ALA A 58 10.17 12.06 0.76
CA ALA A 58 9.20 12.20 -0.31
C ALA A 58 7.93 12.89 0.19
N ALA A 59 7.44 13.84 -0.59
CA ALA A 59 6.23 14.59 -0.28
C ALA A 59 5.02 13.66 -0.15
N VAL A 60 4.14 13.97 0.81
CA VAL A 60 3.00 13.09 1.13
C VAL A 60 2.09 12.86 -0.07
N GLY A 61 1.88 13.89 -0.90
CA GLY A 61 1.07 13.79 -2.12
C GLY A 61 1.64 12.78 -3.11
N ASP A 62 2.96 12.81 -3.34
CA ASP A 62 3.61 11.92 -4.31
C ASP A 62 3.61 10.47 -3.84
N VAL A 63 3.76 10.23 -2.54
CA VAL A 63 3.64 8.88 -1.98
C VAL A 63 2.23 8.33 -2.18
N ARG A 64 1.19 9.17 -2.03
CA ARG A 64 -0.20 8.77 -2.32
C ARG A 64 -0.40 8.48 -3.80
N HIS A 65 0.17 9.29 -4.70
CA HIS A 65 0.12 9.04 -6.14
C HIS A 65 0.86 7.74 -6.52
N ALA A 66 2.02 7.49 -5.92
CA ALA A 66 2.76 6.24 -6.09
C ALA A 66 1.96 5.02 -5.62
N GLN A 67 1.34 5.09 -4.44
CA GLN A 67 0.48 4.02 -3.93
C GLN A 67 -0.73 3.79 -4.85
N ALA A 68 -1.35 4.85 -5.37
CA ALA A 68 -2.44 4.75 -6.35
C ALA A 68 -1.98 4.09 -7.66
N ALA A 69 -0.80 4.44 -8.17
CA ALA A 69 -0.23 3.84 -9.36
C ALA A 69 0.05 2.32 -9.18
N LEU A 70 0.52 1.91 -8.00
CA LEU A 70 0.71 0.48 -7.69
C LEU A 70 -0.61 -0.28 -7.63
N ARG A 71 -1.67 0.31 -7.05
CA ARG A 71 -3.02 -0.28 -7.04
C ARG A 71 -3.57 -0.45 -8.45
N PHE A 72 -3.43 0.58 -9.27
CA PHE A 72 -3.81 0.52 -10.68
C PHE A 72 -3.03 -0.59 -11.41
N TYR A 73 -1.72 -0.68 -11.21
CA TYR A 73 -0.93 -1.73 -11.84
C TYR A 73 -1.27 -3.13 -11.31
N HIS A 74 -1.61 -3.28 -10.03
CA HIS A 74 -2.09 -4.55 -9.48
C HIS A 74 -3.38 -5.03 -10.17
N GLU A 75 -4.27 -4.11 -10.54
CA GLU A 75 -5.56 -4.44 -11.20
C GLU A 75 -5.42 -4.69 -12.71
N TYR A 76 -4.58 -3.93 -13.40
CA TYR A 76 -4.52 -3.93 -14.87
C TYR A 76 -3.18 -4.38 -15.48
N GLY A 77 -2.13 -4.46 -14.66
CA GLY A 77 -0.81 -4.93 -15.06
C GLY A 77 -0.72 -6.46 -15.13
N HIS A 78 0.32 -6.97 -15.78
CA HIS A 78 0.50 -8.43 -15.96
C HIS A 78 1.95 -8.91 -15.87
N GLU A 79 2.94 -8.02 -15.98
CA GLU A 79 4.36 -8.43 -15.99
C GLU A 79 4.97 -8.55 -14.57
N LEU A 80 4.46 -7.80 -13.59
CA LEU A 80 4.91 -7.89 -12.20
C LEU A 80 3.97 -8.81 -11.42
N SER A 81 4.54 -9.66 -10.58
CA SER A 81 3.77 -10.49 -9.64
C SER A 81 3.15 -9.65 -8.52
N ALA A 82 2.06 -10.14 -7.94
CA ALA A 82 1.46 -9.55 -6.73
C ALA A 82 2.48 -9.41 -5.59
N GLN A 83 3.39 -10.40 -5.44
CA GLN A 83 4.46 -10.37 -4.43
C GLN A 83 5.45 -9.21 -4.64
N GLN A 84 5.78 -8.87 -5.88
CA GLN A 84 6.67 -7.72 -6.15
C GLN A 84 6.02 -6.41 -5.76
N LEU A 85 4.72 -6.26 -6.04
CA LEU A 85 3.96 -5.06 -5.69
C LEU A 85 3.75 -4.96 -4.17
N SER A 86 3.37 -6.06 -3.52
CA SER A 86 3.18 -6.08 -2.06
C SER A 86 4.48 -5.78 -1.33
N THR A 87 5.61 -6.35 -1.77
CA THR A 87 6.94 -6.06 -1.21
C THR A 87 7.28 -4.57 -1.28
N ALA A 88 6.94 -3.89 -2.38
CA ALA A 88 7.13 -2.45 -2.50
C ALA A 88 6.21 -1.67 -1.53
N VAL A 89 4.94 -2.07 -1.42
CA VAL A 89 3.98 -1.44 -0.47
C VAL A 89 4.40 -1.63 0.98
N ARG A 90 5.04 -2.74 1.36
CA ARG A 90 5.56 -2.95 2.73
C ARG A 90 6.50 -1.84 3.19
N ARG A 91 7.20 -1.13 2.28
CA ARG A 91 8.05 0.03 2.65
C ARG A 91 7.27 1.12 3.38
N LEU A 92 5.97 1.26 3.10
CA LEU A 92 5.10 2.23 3.73
C LEU A 92 4.73 1.86 5.18
N LEU A 93 4.93 0.61 5.62
CA LEU A 93 4.70 0.19 7.02
C LEU A 93 5.63 0.90 8.00
N ALA A 94 6.79 1.39 7.52
CA ALA A 94 7.71 2.17 8.33
C ALA A 94 7.24 3.62 8.55
N ARG A 95 6.18 4.07 7.87
CA ARG A 95 5.71 5.46 7.85
C ARG A 95 4.29 5.58 8.44
N PRO A 96 4.12 6.13 9.65
CA PRO A 96 2.83 6.16 10.34
C PRO A 96 1.68 6.73 9.51
N GLU A 97 1.95 7.76 8.71
CA GLU A 97 0.97 8.45 7.88
C GLU A 97 0.45 7.61 6.69
N PHE A 98 1.13 6.51 6.35
CA PHE A 98 0.76 5.57 5.27
C PHE A 98 0.48 4.15 5.76
N ALA A 99 0.76 3.86 7.04
CA ALA A 99 0.66 2.51 7.57
C ALA A 99 -0.75 1.92 7.44
N GLU A 100 -1.79 2.69 7.75
CA GLU A 100 -3.18 2.24 7.60
C GLU A 100 -3.47 1.81 6.16
N SER A 101 -3.23 2.68 5.18
CA SER A 101 -3.53 2.40 3.78
C SER A 101 -2.70 1.24 3.23
N ALA A 102 -1.44 1.14 3.66
CA ALA A 102 -0.55 0.04 3.29
C ALA A 102 -1.06 -1.29 3.85
N ILE A 103 -1.43 -1.37 5.14
CA ILE A 103 -1.97 -2.60 5.74
C ILE A 103 -3.25 -3.05 5.02
N VAL A 104 -4.14 -2.12 4.67
CA VAL A 104 -5.37 -2.42 3.92
C VAL A 104 -5.06 -2.98 2.53
N ASP A 105 -4.08 -2.42 1.82
CA ASP A 105 -3.66 -2.95 0.52
C ASP A 105 -3.06 -4.36 0.65
N LEU A 106 -2.18 -4.57 1.64
CA LEU A 106 -1.56 -5.86 1.90
C LEU A 106 -2.58 -6.93 2.27
N ALA A 107 -3.63 -6.60 3.03
CA ALA A 107 -4.73 -7.52 3.33
C ALA A 107 -5.50 -7.91 2.07
N ARG A 108 -5.88 -6.92 1.24
CA ARG A 108 -6.59 -7.14 -0.03
C ARG A 108 -5.80 -7.96 -1.03
N TRP A 109 -4.49 -7.74 -1.08
CA TRP A 109 -3.56 -8.48 -1.94
C TRP A 109 -3.09 -9.81 -1.32
N GLN A 110 -3.62 -10.15 -0.15
CA GLN A 110 -3.35 -11.39 0.57
C GLN A 110 -1.86 -11.62 0.87
N ASP A 111 -1.15 -10.53 1.17
CA ASP A 111 0.29 -10.55 1.42
C ASP A 111 0.62 -10.97 2.86
N TRP A 112 0.37 -12.24 3.19
CA TRP A 112 0.46 -12.72 4.58
C TRP A 112 1.87 -12.76 5.17
N ASP A 113 2.89 -12.71 4.32
CA ASP A 113 4.29 -12.58 4.72
C ASP A 113 4.58 -11.31 5.52
N ALA A 114 3.78 -10.24 5.36
CA ALA A 114 3.92 -9.02 6.14
C ALA A 114 3.42 -9.15 7.59
N LEU A 115 2.82 -10.29 7.98
CA LEU A 115 2.17 -10.47 9.27
C LEU A 115 3.03 -10.09 10.49
N PRO A 116 4.31 -10.48 10.60
CA PRO A 116 5.14 -10.09 11.74
C PRO A 116 5.31 -8.58 11.85
N GLU A 117 5.55 -7.92 10.72
CA GLU A 117 5.73 -6.47 10.66
C GLU A 117 4.42 -5.74 10.98
N VAL A 118 3.32 -6.12 10.33
CA VAL A 118 1.98 -5.55 10.55
C VAL A 118 1.54 -5.69 12.01
N THR A 119 1.72 -6.88 12.60
CA THR A 119 1.35 -7.14 14.01
C THR A 119 2.13 -6.22 14.96
N SER A 120 3.42 -5.99 14.68
CA SER A 120 4.26 -5.13 15.53
C SER A 120 3.78 -3.67 15.59
N LEU A 121 3.09 -3.19 14.54
CA LEU A 121 2.62 -1.81 14.47
C LEU A 121 1.54 -1.49 15.52
N PHE A 122 0.82 -2.49 16.02
CA PHE A 122 -0.23 -2.28 17.02
C PHE A 122 0.30 -1.64 18.32
N THR A 123 1.54 -1.97 18.69
CA THR A 123 2.20 -1.53 19.93
C THR A 123 3.37 -0.58 19.69
N LYS A 124 3.77 -0.39 18.42
CA LYS A 124 4.92 0.44 18.06
C LYS A 124 4.64 1.92 18.35
N ALA A 125 5.59 2.57 19.03
CA ALA A 125 5.53 4.01 19.26
C ALA A 125 5.43 4.77 17.94
N GLY A 126 4.53 5.75 17.87
CA GLY A 126 4.23 6.51 16.65
C GLY A 126 3.13 5.91 15.77
N PHE A 127 2.65 4.69 16.04
CA PHE A 127 1.61 3.99 15.26
C PHE A 127 0.31 3.78 16.06
N ALA A 128 0.14 4.49 17.17
CA ALA A 128 -1.01 4.34 18.07
C ALA A 128 -2.32 4.92 17.52
N GLN A 129 -2.36 5.41 16.27
CA GLN A 129 -3.58 5.95 15.69
C GLN A 129 -4.66 4.85 15.63
N PRO A 130 -5.92 5.14 16.03
CA PRO A 130 -6.99 4.14 16.00
C PRO A 130 -7.17 3.50 14.62
N ALA A 131 -6.92 4.26 13.56
CA ALA A 131 -7.02 3.80 12.17
C ALA A 131 -5.98 2.72 11.83
N VAL A 132 -4.73 2.89 12.26
CA VAL A 132 -3.67 1.88 12.10
C VAL A 132 -3.99 0.63 12.92
N ARG A 133 -4.42 0.79 14.17
CA ARG A 133 -4.81 -0.35 15.02
C ARG A 133 -5.96 -1.17 14.40
N ARG A 134 -6.97 -0.49 13.85
CA ARG A 134 -8.06 -1.13 13.10
C ARG A 134 -7.55 -1.89 11.89
N ALA A 135 -6.64 -1.30 11.12
CA ALA A 135 -6.08 -1.96 9.95
C ALA A 135 -5.29 -3.22 10.35
N VAL A 136 -4.50 -3.17 11.43
CA VAL A 136 -3.79 -4.36 11.95
C VAL A 136 -4.76 -5.46 12.35
N VAL A 137 -5.81 -5.13 13.11
CA VAL A 137 -6.83 -6.11 13.53
C VAL A 137 -7.56 -6.70 12.33
N GLY A 138 -7.97 -5.86 11.37
CA GLY A 138 -8.62 -6.29 10.13
C GLY A 138 -7.75 -7.25 9.32
N TYR A 139 -6.48 -6.90 9.12
CA TYR A 139 -5.50 -7.77 8.43
C TYR A 139 -5.38 -9.14 9.11
N LEU A 140 -5.32 -9.19 10.45
CA LEU A 140 -5.23 -10.45 11.20
C LEU A 140 -6.52 -11.29 11.14
N LEU A 141 -7.68 -10.64 11.03
CA LEU A 141 -8.97 -11.31 10.86
C LEU A 141 -9.16 -11.88 9.46
N GLU A 142 -8.63 -11.21 8.43
CA GLU A 142 -8.69 -11.67 7.04
C GLU A 142 -7.67 -12.79 6.73
N CYS A 143 -6.52 -12.79 7.41
CA CYS A 143 -5.48 -13.79 7.20
C CYS A 143 -5.94 -15.19 7.69
N PRO A 144 -6.01 -16.22 6.81
CA PRO A 144 -6.53 -17.54 7.16
C PRO A 144 -5.57 -18.37 8.02
N GLU A 145 -4.33 -17.93 8.17
CA GLU A 145 -3.26 -18.70 8.80
C GLU A 145 -3.39 -18.81 10.32
N GLN A 146 -2.91 -19.92 10.88
CA GLN A 146 -2.89 -20.12 12.34
C GLN A 146 -2.07 -19.05 13.07
N ARG A 147 -0.97 -18.58 12.48
CA ARG A 147 -0.13 -17.52 13.06
C ARG A 147 -0.89 -16.20 13.26
N ALA A 148 -1.85 -15.87 12.38
CA ALA A 148 -2.65 -14.66 12.52
C ALA A 148 -3.62 -14.76 13.70
N ARG A 149 -4.27 -15.91 13.87
CA ARG A 149 -5.14 -16.18 15.03
C ARG A 149 -4.37 -16.10 16.35
N LEU A 150 -3.15 -16.63 16.39
CA LEU A 150 -2.28 -16.56 17.58
C LEU A 150 -1.82 -15.12 17.87
N ALA A 151 -1.46 -14.36 16.83
CA ALA A 151 -1.11 -12.95 16.95
C ALA A 151 -2.28 -12.13 17.50
N LEU A 152 -3.49 -12.30 16.94
CA LEU A 152 -4.69 -11.60 17.41
C LEU A 152 -5.04 -11.96 18.86
N ALA A 153 -4.92 -13.23 19.25
CA ALA A 153 -5.11 -13.64 20.65
C ALA A 153 -4.09 -12.95 21.58
N SER A 154 -2.84 -12.81 21.14
CA SER A 154 -1.79 -12.10 21.89
C SER A 154 -2.10 -10.61 22.03
N LEU A 155 -2.61 -9.97 20.97
CA LEU A 155 -3.05 -8.57 21.02
C LEU A 155 -4.24 -8.39 21.97
N ARG A 156 -5.22 -9.31 21.97
CA ARG A 156 -6.36 -9.26 22.91
C ARG A 156 -5.91 -9.42 24.37
N ALA A 157 -4.89 -10.24 24.63
CA ALA A 157 -4.32 -10.37 25.97
C ALA A 157 -3.58 -9.10 26.42
N LEU A 158 -3.01 -8.35 25.48
CA LEU A 158 -2.28 -7.12 25.75
C LEU A 158 -3.20 -5.89 25.92
N ASP A 159 -4.20 -5.73 25.04
CA ASP A 159 -5.11 -4.60 24.98
C ASP A 159 -6.49 -5.05 24.47
N ALA A 160 -7.24 -5.73 25.35
CA ALA A 160 -8.56 -6.24 25.02
C ALA A 160 -9.53 -5.14 24.57
N ALA A 161 -9.46 -3.96 25.19
CA ALA A 161 -10.32 -2.83 24.87
C ALA A 161 -10.02 -2.28 23.47
N GLY A 162 -8.74 -2.04 23.15
CA GLY A 162 -8.33 -1.53 21.85
C GLY A 162 -8.65 -2.50 20.70
N VAL A 163 -8.53 -3.82 20.93
CA VAL A 163 -8.95 -4.81 19.92
C VAL A 163 -10.47 -4.85 19.77
N ALA A 164 -11.24 -4.83 20.87
CA ALA A 164 -12.70 -4.85 20.80
C ALA A 164 -13.27 -3.62 20.08
N GLU A 165 -12.72 -2.43 20.34
CA GLU A 165 -13.09 -1.21 19.62
C GLU A 165 -12.85 -1.35 18.11
N ALA A 166 -11.71 -1.91 17.72
CA ALA A 166 -11.39 -2.12 16.33
C ALA A 166 -12.36 -3.09 15.64
N GLU A 167 -12.68 -4.21 16.28
CA GLU A 167 -13.65 -5.21 15.78
C GLU A 167 -15.06 -4.62 15.63
N GLN A 168 -15.49 -3.80 16.58
CA GLN A 168 -16.80 -3.12 16.53
C GLN A 168 -16.91 -2.17 15.32
N VAL A 169 -15.88 -1.39 15.03
CA VAL A 169 -15.88 -0.49 13.87
C VAL A 169 -15.89 -1.29 12.56
N LEU A 170 -15.14 -2.39 12.48
CA LEU A 170 -15.09 -3.24 11.29
C LEU A 170 -16.46 -3.88 10.98
N SER A 171 -17.15 -4.39 12.01
CA SER A 171 -18.48 -4.99 11.86
C SER A 171 -19.56 -3.99 11.41
N THR A 172 -19.52 -2.75 11.90
CA THR A 172 -20.48 -1.71 11.50
C THR A 172 -20.25 -1.22 10.07
N THR A 173 -18.99 -1.13 9.66
CA THR A 173 -18.62 -0.68 8.31
C THR A 173 -18.89 -1.76 7.24
N GLY A 174 -18.76 -3.05 7.60
CA GLY A 174 -19.11 -4.17 6.73
C GLY A 174 -20.62 -4.42 6.56
N SER A 175 -21.48 -3.72 7.31
CA SER A 175 -22.94 -3.92 7.34
C SER A 175 -23.74 -2.91 6.51
N VAL A 176 -23.08 -2.02 5.76
CA VAL A 176 -23.80 -1.08 4.87
C VAL A 176 -24.29 -1.85 3.63
N PRO A 177 -25.61 -1.97 3.40
CA PRO A 177 -26.11 -2.55 2.15
C PRO A 177 -25.68 -1.64 1.00
N GLN A 178 -25.11 -2.20 -0.07
CA GLN A 178 -24.99 -1.47 -1.31
C GLN A 178 -26.40 -1.12 -1.78
N ALA A 179 -26.69 0.18 -1.82
CA ALA A 179 -27.94 0.68 -2.36
C ALA A 179 -28.04 0.30 -3.84
N SER A 180 -29.20 -0.27 -4.17
CA SER A 180 -29.64 -0.81 -5.46
C SER A 180 -29.48 0.12 -6.66
#